data_AF-A0A397TBV2-F1
#
_entry.id   AF-A0A397TBV2-F1
#
_cell.length_a   1.000
_cell.length_b   1.000
_cell.length_c   1.000
_cell.angle_alpha   90.00
_cell.angle_beta   90.00
_cell.angle_gamma   90.00
#
_symmetry.space_group_name_H-M   'P 1'
#
loop_
_entity.id
_entity.type
_entity.pdbx_description
1 polymer ?
#
loop_
_entity_poly.entity_id
_entity_poly.type
_entity_poly.pdbx_seq_one_letter_code
_entity_poly.pdbx_strand_id
1 'polypeptide(L)'
;MCAQQNIQISQEATNLFNKLENNLDKICELPFKNAKDLAIYIRIDTTIGIVTGNCILKLNVEKEAHQFQVNDQNIIDLVTNMIWNSHLTIPQRNQFMKLAENANKINQVHNQANLDTENRMSRLGEQQDYNGIFGGIGF
;
A
#
# COMPACT_ATOMS: atom_id res chain seq x y z
N MET A 1 -30.72 14.03 -6.13
CA MET A 1 -29.66 13.69 -7.10
C MET A 1 -28.89 12.40 -6.74
N CYS A 2 -29.38 11.50 -5.88
CA CYS A 2 -28.56 10.36 -5.39
C CYS A 2 -28.72 9.03 -6.15
N ALA A 3 -29.86 8.77 -6.79
CA ALA A 3 -30.08 7.45 -7.43
C ALA A 3 -29.35 7.31 -8.78
N GLN A 4 -29.39 8.35 -9.62
CA GLN A 4 -28.80 8.32 -10.96
C GLN A 4 -27.26 8.24 -10.92
N GLN A 5 -26.63 8.94 -9.97
CA GLN A 5 -25.18 8.90 -9.79
C GLN A 5 -24.70 7.51 -9.34
N ASN A 6 -25.43 6.85 -8.43
CA ASN A 6 -25.11 5.50 -7.99
C ASN A 6 -25.30 4.44 -9.10
N ILE A 7 -26.32 4.62 -9.95
CA ILE A 7 -26.54 3.75 -11.12
C ILE A 7 -25.39 3.90 -12.12
N GLN A 8 -24.97 5.14 -12.39
CA GLN A 8 -23.87 5.41 -13.32
C GLN A 8 -22.54 4.82 -12.81
N ILE A 9 -22.20 5.02 -11.53
CA ILE A 9 -21.00 4.45 -10.90
C ILE A 9 -21.02 2.91 -10.99
N SER A 10 -22.17 2.28 -10.72
CA SER A 10 -22.30 0.83 -10.83
C SER A 10 -22.10 0.34 -12.26
N GLN A 11 -22.62 1.06 -13.26
CA GLN A 11 -22.45 0.68 -14.67
C GLN A 11 -21.00 0.83 -15.12
N GLU A 12 -20.31 1.88 -14.72
CA GLU A 12 -18.90 2.10 -15.02
C GLU A 12 -18.03 1.01 -14.38
N ALA A 13 -18.31 0.60 -13.14
CA ALA A 13 -17.64 -0.52 -12.48
C ALA A 13 -17.88 -1.85 -13.21
N THR A 14 -19.12 -2.14 -13.62
CA THR A 14 -19.42 -3.33 -14.43
C THR A 14 -18.69 -3.29 -15.78
N ASN A 15 -18.63 -2.14 -16.44
CA ASN A 15 -17.93 -1.99 -17.71
C ASN A 15 -16.42 -2.21 -17.57
N LEU A 16 -15.80 -1.68 -16.51
CA LEU A 16 -14.40 -1.96 -16.23
C LEU A 16 -14.19 -3.45 -15.92
N PHE A 17 -15.01 -4.03 -15.05
CA PHE A 17 -14.93 -5.44 -14.70
C PHE A 17 -14.98 -6.35 -15.95
N ASN A 18 -15.91 -6.11 -16.86
CA ASN A 18 -16.02 -6.87 -18.12
C ASN A 18 -14.78 -6.71 -19.01
N LYS A 19 -14.13 -5.54 -19.03
CA LYS A 19 -12.86 -5.35 -19.77
C LYS A 19 -11.72 -6.16 -19.14
N LEU A 20 -11.71 -6.27 -17.82
CA LEU A 20 -10.70 -6.99 -17.05
C LEU A 20 -10.88 -8.51 -17.07
N GLU A 21 -12.04 -9.02 -17.47
CA GLU A 21 -12.39 -10.45 -17.44
C GLU A 21 -11.32 -11.32 -18.13
N ASN A 22 -10.82 -10.87 -19.28
CA ASN A 22 -9.78 -11.58 -20.04
C ASN A 22 -8.38 -11.57 -19.39
N ASN A 23 -8.17 -10.73 -18.38
CA ASN A 23 -6.91 -10.61 -17.64
C ASN A 23 -7.05 -11.02 -16.16
N LEU A 24 -8.19 -11.61 -15.76
CA LEU A 24 -8.45 -11.98 -14.37
C LEU A 24 -7.38 -12.90 -13.77
N ASP A 25 -6.87 -13.86 -14.55
CA ASP A 25 -5.80 -14.75 -14.08
C ASP A 25 -4.56 -13.96 -13.65
N LYS A 26 -4.15 -12.98 -14.47
CA LYS A 26 -3.01 -12.09 -14.17
C LYS A 26 -3.31 -11.17 -12.99
N ILE A 27 -4.53 -10.68 -12.88
CA ILE A 27 -4.94 -9.80 -11.78
C ILE A 27 -4.93 -10.57 -10.45
N CYS A 28 -5.31 -11.84 -10.46
CA CYS A 28 -5.34 -12.72 -9.30
C CYS A 28 -3.98 -13.33 -8.94
N GLU A 29 -2.92 -13.01 -9.69
CA GLU A 29 -1.54 -13.38 -9.37
C GLU A 29 -0.85 -12.33 -8.50
N LEU A 30 0.15 -12.73 -7.72
CA LEU A 30 0.90 -11.79 -6.89
C LEU A 30 1.75 -10.85 -7.78
N PRO A 31 1.65 -9.51 -7.62
CA PRO A 31 2.47 -8.57 -8.38
C PRO A 31 3.96 -8.64 -8.04
N PHE A 32 4.28 -9.12 -6.83
CA PHE A 32 5.64 -9.16 -6.30
C PHE A 32 6.01 -10.59 -5.95
N LYS A 33 7.23 -10.99 -6.31
CA LYS A 33 7.78 -12.32 -6.03
C LYS A 33 8.03 -12.54 -4.54
N ASN A 34 8.31 -11.47 -3.79
CA ASN A 34 8.64 -11.55 -2.38
C ASN A 34 8.23 -10.30 -1.60
N ALA A 35 8.21 -10.42 -0.27
CA ALA A 35 7.78 -9.36 0.63
C ALA A 35 8.75 -8.17 0.72
N LYS A 36 10.03 -8.36 0.37
CA LYS A 36 11.02 -7.26 0.39
C LYS A 36 10.76 -6.28 -0.73
N ASP A 37 10.47 -6.78 -1.93
CA ASP A 37 10.15 -5.94 -3.09
C ASP A 37 8.89 -5.11 -2.82
N LEU A 38 7.84 -5.75 -2.28
CA LEU A 38 6.63 -5.06 -1.86
C LEU A 38 6.91 -4.03 -0.75
N ALA A 39 7.70 -4.38 0.27
CA ALA A 39 8.06 -3.48 1.35
C ALA A 39 8.77 -2.21 0.86
N ILE A 40 9.71 -2.36 -0.09
CA ILE A 40 10.41 -1.23 -0.73
C ILE A 40 9.41 -0.37 -1.51
N TYR A 41 8.56 -1.00 -2.33
CA TYR A 41 7.54 -0.31 -3.10
C TYR A 41 6.62 0.53 -2.20
N ILE A 42 6.12 -0.04 -1.10
CA ILE A 42 5.25 0.64 -0.13
C ILE A 42 5.91 1.90 0.45
N ARG A 43 7.20 1.82 0.80
CA ARG A 43 7.93 2.96 1.41
C ARG A 43 8.09 4.13 0.46
N ILE A 44 8.27 3.84 -0.83
CA ILE A 44 8.57 4.85 -1.84
C ILE A 44 7.27 5.46 -2.36
N ASP A 45 6.26 4.64 -2.60
CA ASP A 45 5.15 4.98 -3.49
C ASP A 45 3.80 5.10 -2.76
N THR A 46 3.74 4.85 -1.45
CA THR A 46 2.47 4.85 -0.73
C THR A 46 2.50 5.67 0.55
N THR A 47 1.40 6.38 0.82
CA THR A 47 1.10 6.97 2.13
C THR A 47 0.49 5.95 3.10
N ILE A 48 0.38 4.68 2.68
CA ILE A 48 -0.33 3.63 3.41
C ILE A 48 0.63 3.00 4.41
N GLY A 49 0.40 3.26 5.71
CA GLY A 49 1.23 2.70 6.77
C GLY A 49 1.11 1.17 6.94
N ILE A 50 -0.04 0.59 6.58
CA ILE A 50 -0.31 -0.85 6.68
C ILE A 50 -1.00 -1.32 5.40
N VAL A 51 -0.34 -2.18 4.65
CA VAL A 51 -0.90 -2.75 3.42
C VAL A 51 -1.68 -4.01 3.74
N THR A 52 -2.84 -4.19 3.09
CA THR A 52 -3.64 -5.42 3.17
C THR A 52 -3.53 -6.23 1.89
N GLY A 53 -3.96 -7.50 1.90
CA GLY A 53 -4.03 -8.29 0.67
C GLY A 53 -4.88 -7.62 -0.41
N ASN A 54 -5.97 -6.95 -0.03
CA ASN A 54 -6.84 -6.22 -0.95
C ASN A 54 -6.12 -5.02 -1.57
N CYS A 55 -5.31 -4.29 -0.79
CA CYS A 55 -4.47 -3.21 -1.33
C CYS A 55 -3.48 -3.71 -2.38
N ILE A 56 -2.93 -4.91 -2.21
CA ILE A 56 -2.02 -5.51 -3.20
C ILE A 56 -2.79 -5.91 -4.46
N LEU A 57 -3.98 -6.49 -4.34
CA LEU A 57 -4.84 -6.77 -5.49
C LEU A 57 -5.17 -5.49 -6.26
N LYS A 58 -5.46 -4.40 -5.54
CA LYS A 58 -5.74 -3.08 -6.11
C LYS A 58 -4.62 -2.63 -7.06
N LEU A 59 -3.34 -2.86 -6.73
CA LEU A 59 -2.21 -2.51 -7.61
C LEU A 59 -2.30 -3.22 -8.98
N ASN A 60 -2.75 -4.48 -9.00
CA ASN A 60 -2.97 -5.20 -10.26
C ASN A 60 -4.15 -4.63 -11.03
N VAL A 61 -5.25 -4.33 -10.32
CA VAL A 61 -6.45 -3.74 -10.94
C VAL A 61 -6.14 -2.37 -11.52
N GLU A 62 -5.41 -1.52 -10.81
CA GLU A 62 -4.95 -0.20 -11.28
C GLU A 62 -4.10 -0.33 -12.53
N LYS A 63 -3.12 -1.23 -12.52
CA LYS A 63 -2.24 -1.47 -13.68
C LYS A 63 -3.03 -1.82 -14.93
N GLU A 64 -4.03 -2.69 -14.82
CA GLU A 64 -4.85 -3.09 -15.96
C GLU A 64 -5.90 -2.03 -16.31
N ALA A 65 -6.52 -1.36 -15.34
CA ALA A 65 -7.49 -0.29 -15.56
C ALA A 65 -6.87 0.90 -16.31
N HIS A 66 -5.62 1.26 -15.99
CA HIS A 66 -4.88 2.30 -16.69
C HIS A 66 -4.62 1.96 -18.17
N GLN A 67 -4.48 0.68 -18.54
CA GLN A 67 -4.38 0.27 -19.95
C GLN A 67 -5.67 0.61 -20.73
N PHE A 68 -6.81 0.65 -20.04
CA PHE A 68 -8.11 1.05 -20.58
C PHE A 68 -8.47 2.52 -20.32
N GLN A 69 -7.49 3.34 -19.88
CA GLN A 69 -7.65 4.76 -19.55
C GLN A 69 -8.67 5.04 -18.44
N VAL A 70 -8.92 4.07 -17.55
CA VAL A 70 -9.78 4.26 -16.37
C VAL A 70 -8.91 4.63 -15.18
N ASN A 71 -8.99 5.89 -14.76
CA ASN A 71 -8.22 6.44 -13.63
C ASN A 71 -9.12 6.76 -12.42
N ASP A 72 -10.43 6.50 -12.51
CA ASP A 72 -11.35 6.77 -11.40
C ASP A 72 -11.13 5.77 -10.27
N GLN A 73 -10.62 6.29 -9.15
CA GLN A 73 -10.26 5.50 -7.98
C GLN A 73 -11.46 4.84 -7.30
N ASN A 74 -12.65 5.45 -7.36
CA ASN A 74 -13.86 4.82 -6.80
C ASN A 74 -14.26 3.60 -7.64
N ILE A 75 -14.18 3.71 -8.97
CA ILE A 75 -14.46 2.60 -9.88
C ILE A 75 -13.45 1.46 -9.69
N ILE A 76 -12.17 1.79 -9.57
CA ILE A 76 -11.09 0.84 -9.31
C ILE A 76 -11.32 0.13 -7.96
N ASP A 77 -11.68 0.86 -6.90
CA ASP A 77 -11.94 0.28 -5.58
C ASP A 77 -13.15 -0.66 -5.60
N LEU A 78 -14.23 -0.28 -6.29
CA LEU A 78 -15.40 -1.14 -6.46
C LEU A 78 -15.05 -2.44 -7.18
N VAL A 79 -14.35 -2.35 -8.31
CA VAL A 79 -13.94 -3.53 -9.10
C VAL A 79 -12.96 -4.40 -8.34
N THR A 80 -12.01 -3.80 -7.61
CA THR A 80 -11.09 -4.53 -6.74
C THR A 80 -11.88 -5.33 -5.69
N ASN A 81 -12.85 -4.70 -5.02
CA ASN A 81 -13.70 -5.39 -4.06
C ASN A 81 -14.55 -6.50 -4.69
N MET A 82 -15.04 -6.31 -5.92
CA MET A 82 -15.74 -7.38 -6.65
C MET A 82 -14.80 -8.56 -6.88
N ILE A 83 -13.63 -8.35 -7.49
CA ILE A 83 -12.66 -9.42 -7.76
C ILE A 83 -12.20 -10.10 -6.47
N TRP A 84 -11.88 -9.32 -5.44
CA TRP A 84 -11.47 -9.84 -4.14
C TRP A 84 -12.51 -10.80 -3.55
N ASN A 85 -13.80 -10.44 -3.64
CA ASN A 85 -14.88 -11.19 -3.00
C ASN A 85 -15.40 -12.36 -3.82
N SER A 86 -15.43 -12.27 -5.15
CA SER A 86 -16.05 -13.29 -6.00
C SER A 86 -15.08 -14.10 -6.86
N HIS A 87 -13.85 -13.62 -7.11
CA HIS A 87 -12.94 -14.26 -8.07
C HIS A 87 -11.65 -14.79 -7.45
N LEU A 88 -11.22 -14.28 -6.29
CA LEU A 88 -10.12 -14.90 -5.56
C LEU A 88 -10.59 -16.14 -4.80
N THR A 89 -9.94 -17.26 -5.06
CA THR A 89 -10.03 -18.47 -4.23
C THR A 89 -9.43 -18.22 -2.85
N ILE A 90 -9.83 -19.03 -1.86
CA ILE A 90 -9.29 -18.94 -0.49
C ILE A 90 -7.74 -19.05 -0.49
N PRO A 91 -7.10 -19.98 -1.21
CA PRO A 91 -5.64 -20.04 -1.29
C PRO A 91 -5.01 -18.78 -1.85
N GLN A 92 -5.57 -18.19 -2.92
CA GLN A 92 -5.04 -16.94 -3.48
C GLN A 92 -5.18 -15.79 -2.47
N ARG A 93 -6.34 -15.61 -1.82
CA ARG A 93 -6.49 -14.58 -0.77
C ARG A 93 -5.45 -14.74 0.34
N ASN A 94 -5.21 -15.97 0.78
CA ASN A 94 -4.19 -16.26 1.78
C ASN A 94 -2.79 -15.89 1.32
N GLN A 95 -2.45 -16.07 0.04
CA GLN A 95 -1.18 -15.64 -0.52
C GLN A 95 -1.03 -14.12 -0.49
N PHE A 96 -2.06 -13.36 -0.92
CA PHE A 96 -2.08 -11.90 -0.84
C PHE A 96 -1.94 -11.40 0.61
N MET A 97 -2.71 -11.98 1.53
CA MET A 97 -2.65 -11.62 2.95
C MET A 97 -1.28 -11.91 3.58
N LYS A 98 -0.69 -13.07 3.27
CA LYS A 98 0.65 -13.43 3.76
C LYS A 98 1.74 -12.53 3.21
N LEU A 99 1.64 -12.14 1.92
CA LEU A 99 2.59 -11.21 1.32
C LEU A 99 2.51 -9.83 2.00
N ALA A 100 1.29 -9.33 2.22
CA ALA A 100 1.03 -8.08 2.93
C ALA A 100 1.60 -8.09 4.35
N GLU A 101 1.30 -9.14 5.11
CA GLU A 101 1.76 -9.27 6.50
C GLU A 101 3.29 -9.27 6.60
N ASN A 102 3.96 -10.02 5.72
CA ASN A 102 5.42 -10.07 5.69
C ASN A 102 6.04 -8.71 5.29
N ALA A 103 5.44 -8.00 4.33
CA ALA A 103 5.91 -6.68 3.93
C ALA A 103 5.74 -5.65 5.06
N ASN A 104 4.60 -5.68 5.75
CA ASN A 104 4.33 -4.82 6.91
C ASN A 104 5.33 -5.08 8.03
N LYS A 105 5.64 -6.35 8.35
CA LYS A 105 6.67 -6.72 9.34
C LYS A 105 8.03 -6.13 8.99
N ILE A 106 8.43 -6.21 7.72
CA ILE A 106 9.70 -5.63 7.23
C ILE A 106 9.71 -4.11 7.39
N ASN A 107 8.60 -3.43 7.08
CA ASN A 107 8.47 -1.98 7.22
C ASN A 107 8.41 -1.54 8.69
N GLN A 108 7.76 -2.31 9.56
CA GLN A 108 7.73 -2.03 11.00
C GLN A 108 9.14 -2.08 11.61
N VAL A 109 9.92 -3.10 11.28
CA VAL A 109 11.32 -3.21 11.75
C VAL A 109 12.16 -2.03 11.25
N HIS A 110 11.98 -1.63 9.99
CA HIS A 110 12.69 -0.48 9.43
C HIS A 110 12.30 0.83 10.11
N ASN A 111 11.01 1.08 10.32
CA ASN A 111 10.52 2.28 10.98
C ASN A 111 10.99 2.35 12.43
N GLN A 112 11.02 1.23 13.15
CA GLN A 112 11.55 1.18 14.51
C GLN A 112 13.04 1.54 14.55
N ALA A 113 13.85 1.00 13.63
CA ALA A 113 15.27 1.33 13.55
C ALA A 113 15.52 2.82 13.26
N ASN A 114 14.68 3.44 12.43
CA ASN A 114 14.75 4.88 12.16
C ASN A 114 14.39 5.70 13.41
N LEU A 115 13.30 5.36 14.10
CA LEU A 115 12.89 6.02 15.36
C LEU A 115 13.97 5.89 16.44
N ASP A 116 14.59 4.72 16.59
CA ASP A 116 15.68 4.52 17.55
C ASP A 116 16.89 5.41 17.21
N THR A 117 17.16 5.61 15.92
CA THR A 117 18.24 6.48 15.44
C THR A 117 17.92 7.96 15.70
N GLU A 118 16.70 8.40 15.39
CA GLU A 118 16.22 9.76 15.67
C GLU A 118 16.28 10.08 17.17
N ASN A 119 15.80 9.17 18.02
CA ASN A 119 15.86 9.33 19.48
C ASN A 119 17.30 9.46 19.98
N ARG A 120 18.24 8.70 19.41
CA ARG A 120 19.67 8.83 19.74
C ARG A 120 20.24 10.17 19.30
N MET A 121 19.88 10.66 18.11
CA MET A 121 20.33 11.98 17.62
C MET A 121 19.75 13.13 18.45
N SER A 122 18.46 13.06 18.83
CA SER A 122 17.84 14.06 19.72
C SER A 122 18.57 14.15 21.06
N ARG A 123 18.84 13.00 21.70
CA ARG A 123 19.60 12.95 22.96
C ARG A 123 21.01 13.53 22.83
N LEU A 124 21.69 13.27 21.70
CA LEU A 124 23.01 13.86 21.46
C LEU A 124 22.94 15.38 21.26
N GLY A 125 21.91 15.89 20.57
CA GLY A 125 21.65 17.32 20.42
C GLY A 125 21.39 18.00 21.77
N GLU A 126 20.51 17.42 22.59
CA GLU A 126 20.23 17.89 23.95
C GLU A 126 21.48 17.90 24.85
N GLN A 127 22.36 16.89 24.71
CA GLN A 127 23.64 16.85 25.43
C GLN A 127 24.64 17.91 24.94
N GLN A 128 24.62 18.27 23.65
CA GLN A 128 25.46 19.35 23.11
C GLN A 128 24.99 20.72 23.60
N ASP A 129 23.68 20.96 23.67
CA ASP A 129 23.12 22.21 24.21
C ASP A 129 23.43 22.36 25.71
N TYR A 130 23.43 21.28 26.48
CA TYR A 130 23.81 21.29 27.90
C TYR A 130 25.32 21.48 28.12
N ASN A 131 26.16 20.88 27.27
CA ASN A 131 27.62 21.00 27.35
C ASN A 131 28.16 22.31 26.77
N GLY A 132 27.40 22.99 25.89
CA GLY A 132 27.74 24.31 25.35
C GLY A 132 27.66 25.44 26.39
N ILE A 133 26.91 25.24 27.48
CA ILE A 133 26.76 26.22 28.57
C ILE A 133 27.91 26.13 29.61
N PHE A 134 28.63 25.00 29.69
CA PHE A 134 29.70 24.79 30.67
C PHE A 134 31.13 24.73 30.09
N GLY A 135 31.31 24.94 28.79
CA GLY A 135 32.63 24.96 28.14
C GLY A 135 33.37 26.31 28.17
N GLY A 136 32.79 27.34 28.80
CA GLY A 136 33.34 28.70 28.84
C GLY A 136 33.68 29.14 30.26
N ILE A 137 34.69 28.54 30.88
CA ILE A 137 35.42 29.20 31.98
C ILE A 137 36.80 29.52 31.45
N GLY A 138 36.98 30.78 31.06
CA GLY A 138 38.31 31.33 30.83
C GLY A 138 39.06 31.42 32.16
N PHE A 139 40.28 30.89 32.17
CA PHE A 139 41.49 31.54 32.68
C PHE A 139 42.67 30.97 31.89
#